data_AF-A0A4Y8PQ03-F1
#
_entry.id   AF-A0A4Y8PQ03-F1
#
_cell.length_a   1.000
_cell.length_b   1.000
_cell.length_c   1.000
_cell.angle_alpha   90.00
_cell.angle_beta   90.00
_cell.angle_gamma   90.00
#
_symmetry.space_group_name_H-M   'P 1'
#
loop_
_entity.id
_entity.type
_entity.pdbx_description
1 polymer ?
#
loop_
_entity_poly.entity_id
_entity_poly.type
_entity_poly.pdbx_seq_one_letter_code
_entity_poly.pdbx_strand_id
1 'polypeptide(L)'
;TLVGSTITIDKAYLAAQANGPVTLTLNFSAGATQTLTITVSDSTPSNSTISPTTATFDKNTADTSAGHYQNVTTTVTLNGNTLSSIVNGVTPLISGTDYTLVGSTITIDKAYLAAQANGPVTLTLNFNAGATQTLTITVSDSTPSNSTISPTTATFDKNTADTSAGHYQNVITTVTLNGNTLSSIVNGVTPLISGTDYTLVGSTITIDKAYL
;
A
#
# COMPACT_ATOMS: atom_id res chain seq x y z
N THR A 1 32.38 -33.87 35.28
CA THR A 1 32.69 -34.91 36.28
C THR A 1 33.49 -36.02 35.62
N LEU A 2 34.33 -36.73 36.36
CA LEU A 2 35.03 -37.95 35.90
C LEU A 2 34.42 -39.14 36.63
N VAL A 3 33.89 -40.12 35.89
CA VAL A 3 33.36 -41.37 36.43
C VAL A 3 33.95 -42.53 35.64
N GLY A 4 34.72 -43.39 36.31
CA GLY A 4 35.53 -44.40 35.62
C GLY A 4 36.49 -43.76 34.63
N SER A 5 36.38 -44.11 33.35
CA SER A 5 37.15 -43.55 32.23
C SER A 5 36.39 -42.46 31.44
N THR A 6 35.24 -42.00 31.92
CA THR A 6 34.38 -41.05 31.20
C THR A 6 34.43 -39.66 31.82
N ILE A 7 34.84 -38.68 31.02
CA ILE A 7 34.73 -37.24 31.37
C ILE A 7 33.41 -36.72 30.81
N THR A 8 32.58 -36.16 31.68
CA THR A 8 31.38 -35.42 31.30
C THR A 8 31.63 -33.93 31.49
N ILE A 9 31.41 -33.15 30.44
CA ILE A 9 31.48 -31.69 30.46
C ILE A 9 30.06 -31.15 30.63
N ASP A 10 29.91 -30.17 31.51
CA ASP A 10 28.61 -29.58 31.80
C ASP A 10 28.04 -28.85 30.57
N LYS A 11 26.77 -29.10 30.26
CA LYS A 11 26.11 -28.48 29.11
C LYS A 11 25.91 -26.97 29.28
N ALA A 12 25.69 -26.48 30.51
CA ALA A 12 25.56 -25.05 30.77
C ALA A 12 26.92 -24.35 30.66
N TYR A 13 28.01 -25.03 31.04
CA TYR A 13 29.36 -24.54 30.75
C TYR A 13 29.58 -24.35 29.24
N LEU A 14 29.25 -25.36 28.41
CA LEU A 14 29.41 -25.28 26.95
C LEU A 14 28.49 -24.22 26.32
N ALA A 15 27.25 -24.10 26.79
CA ALA A 15 26.30 -23.10 26.31
C ALA A 15 26.71 -21.65 26.65
N ALA A 16 27.54 -21.45 27.68
CA ALA A 16 28.06 -20.13 28.05
C ALA A 16 29.32 -19.71 27.26
N GLN A 17 29.90 -20.61 26.46
CA GLN A 17 31.06 -20.29 25.65
C GLN A 17 30.66 -19.47 24.41
N ALA A 18 31.55 -18.58 23.96
CA ALA A 18 31.37 -17.91 22.68
C ALA A 18 31.47 -18.91 21.51
N ASN A 19 30.84 -18.58 20.39
CA ASN A 19 30.97 -19.36 19.16
C ASN A 19 32.44 -19.39 18.72
N GLY A 20 32.94 -20.60 18.40
CA GLY A 20 34.33 -20.84 18.03
C GLY A 20 34.96 -22.02 18.77
N PRO A 21 36.26 -22.25 18.58
CA PRO A 21 36.98 -23.32 19.26
C PRO A 21 37.22 -22.97 20.74
N VAL A 22 36.84 -23.88 21.62
CA VAL A 22 37.12 -23.86 23.05
C VAL A 22 38.08 -25.00 23.35
N THR A 23 39.27 -24.69 23.84
CA THR A 23 40.28 -25.70 24.19
C THR A 23 40.29 -25.94 25.69
N LEU A 24 40.04 -27.18 26.11
CA LEU A 24 40.17 -27.61 27.49
C LEU A 24 41.49 -28.34 27.68
N THR A 25 42.24 -27.97 28.71
CA THR A 25 43.50 -28.62 29.07
C THR A 25 43.26 -29.62 30.21
N LEU A 26 43.64 -30.87 29.97
CA LEU A 26 43.56 -31.98 30.90
C LEU A 26 44.93 -32.15 31.55
N ASN A 27 45.02 -31.81 32.83
CA ASN A 27 46.23 -31.97 33.62
C ASN A 27 46.16 -33.27 34.41
N PHE A 28 47.25 -34.05 34.37
CA PHE A 28 47.39 -35.30 35.10
C PHE A 28 48.42 -35.14 36.21
N SER A 29 48.37 -35.99 37.24
CA SER A 29 49.33 -35.95 38.35
C SER A 29 50.76 -36.30 37.91
N ALA A 30 50.92 -36.94 36.76
CA ALA A 30 52.20 -37.23 36.10
C ALA A 30 51.99 -37.37 34.59
N GLY A 31 53.05 -37.21 33.80
CA GLY A 31 53.00 -37.29 32.33
C GLY A 31 52.66 -35.97 31.65
N ALA A 32 52.50 -36.01 30.32
CA ALA A 32 52.18 -34.84 29.52
C ALA A 32 50.71 -34.41 29.68
N THR A 33 50.45 -33.10 29.58
CA THR A 33 49.10 -32.56 29.51
C THR A 33 48.48 -32.87 28.16
N GLN A 34 47.17 -33.11 28.14
CA GLN A 34 46.41 -33.36 26.92
C GLN A 34 45.42 -32.23 26.69
N THR A 35 45.06 -31.95 25.44
CA THR A 35 44.05 -30.93 25.10
C THR A 35 42.86 -31.57 24.40
N LEU A 36 41.66 -31.03 24.69
CA LEU A 36 40.43 -31.33 24.00
C LEU A 36 39.88 -30.02 23.40
N THR A 37 39.85 -29.93 22.08
CA THR A 37 39.23 -28.79 21.38
C THR A 37 37.78 -29.12 21.04
N ILE A 38 36.88 -28.24 21.44
CA ILE A 38 35.43 -28.33 21.22
C ILE A 38 35.03 -27.13 20.37
N THR A 39 34.38 -27.35 19.22
CA THR A 39 33.84 -26.26 18.42
C THR A 39 32.42 -25.96 18.89
N VAL A 40 32.19 -24.77 19.44
CA VAL A 40 30.88 -24.26 19.83
C VAL A 40 30.31 -23.44 18.69
N SER A 41 29.07 -23.72 18.29
CA SER A 41 28.38 -22.97 17.23
C SER A 41 26.93 -22.75 17.61
N ASP A 42 26.44 -21.54 17.36
CA ASP A 42 25.01 -21.23 17.42
C ASP A 42 24.38 -21.43 16.04
N SER A 43 23.30 -22.22 16.01
CA SER A 43 22.54 -22.53 14.79
C SER A 43 21.17 -21.86 14.78
N THR A 44 20.87 -20.96 15.71
CA THR A 44 19.64 -20.18 15.66
C THR A 44 19.57 -19.41 14.34
N PRO A 45 18.50 -19.61 13.54
CA PRO A 45 18.35 -18.90 12.28
C PRO A 45 18.28 -17.38 12.52
N SER A 46 19.01 -16.61 11.73
CA SER A 46 18.87 -15.15 11.71
C SER A 46 17.51 -14.79 11.11
N ASN A 47 16.87 -13.74 11.63
CA ASN A 47 15.60 -13.27 11.06
C ASN A 47 15.83 -12.62 9.69
N SER A 48 14.94 -12.87 8.74
CA SER A 48 14.86 -12.04 7.53
C SER A 48 14.24 -10.68 7.85
N THR A 49 14.58 -9.65 7.08
CA THR A 49 14.03 -8.30 7.26
C THR A 49 13.46 -7.77 5.96
N ILE A 50 12.56 -6.79 6.05
CA ILE A 50 12.06 -6.06 4.90
C ILE A 50 12.18 -4.55 5.10
N SER A 51 12.31 -3.80 4.01
CA SER A 51 12.26 -2.35 4.02
C SER A 51 11.81 -1.81 2.65
N PRO A 52 10.83 -0.88 2.60
CA PRO A 52 10.05 -0.36 3.73
C PRO A 52 9.05 -1.38 4.30
N THR A 53 8.58 -1.17 5.54
CA THR A 53 7.52 -1.98 6.19
C THR A 53 6.12 -1.37 6.05
N THR A 54 6.03 -0.17 5.45
CA THR A 54 4.77 0.53 5.21
C THR A 54 4.74 1.14 3.81
N ALA A 55 3.56 1.19 3.22
CA ALA A 55 3.32 1.85 1.94
C ALA A 55 1.88 2.39 1.84
N THR A 56 1.60 3.10 0.76
CA THR A 56 0.26 3.58 0.39
C THR A 56 -0.09 3.14 -1.02
N PHE A 57 -1.39 2.99 -1.28
CA PHE A 57 -1.92 2.71 -2.60
C PHE A 57 -3.25 3.45 -2.78
N ASP A 58 -3.39 4.20 -3.87
CA ASP A 58 -4.64 4.85 -4.25
C ASP A 58 -5.26 4.14 -5.46
N LYS A 59 -6.55 3.88 -5.38
CA LYS A 59 -7.36 3.26 -6.44
C LYS A 59 -7.66 4.17 -7.63
N ASN A 60 -7.42 5.47 -7.51
CA ASN A 60 -7.66 6.44 -8.57
C ASN A 60 -6.79 6.15 -9.80
N THR A 61 -7.38 5.49 -10.80
CA THR A 61 -6.69 5.04 -12.02
C THR A 61 -6.18 6.18 -12.89
N ALA A 62 -6.70 7.39 -12.70
CA ALA A 62 -6.27 8.58 -13.45
C ALA A 62 -5.00 9.20 -12.85
N ASP A 63 -4.69 8.94 -11.57
CA ASP A 63 -3.47 9.43 -10.93
C ASP A 63 -2.34 8.40 -11.03
N THR A 64 -1.32 8.76 -11.80
CA THR A 64 -0.14 7.92 -12.06
C THR A 64 1.08 8.34 -11.22
N SER A 65 0.91 9.26 -10.28
CA SER A 65 1.96 9.70 -9.37
C SER A 65 2.42 8.54 -8.46
N ALA A 66 3.61 8.69 -7.86
CA ALA A 66 4.09 7.70 -6.88
C ALA A 66 3.08 7.56 -5.73
N GLY A 67 2.85 6.32 -5.27
CA GLY A 67 1.89 6.01 -4.20
C GLY A 67 0.42 5.96 -4.63
N HIS A 68 0.10 6.19 -5.91
CA HIS A 68 -1.25 6.08 -6.47
C HIS A 68 -1.44 4.73 -7.18
N TYR A 69 -2.01 4.69 -8.39
CA TYR A 69 -2.41 3.46 -9.06
C TYR A 69 -1.24 2.66 -9.67
N GLN A 70 -0.28 2.28 -8.83
CA GLN A 70 0.98 1.61 -9.16
C GLN A 70 1.27 0.46 -8.21
N ASN A 71 2.17 -0.45 -8.62
CA ASN A 71 2.59 -1.56 -7.78
C ASN A 71 3.31 -1.05 -6.52
N VAL A 72 3.17 -1.78 -5.42
CA VAL A 72 3.88 -1.50 -4.16
C VAL A 72 5.07 -2.42 -4.04
N THR A 73 6.23 -1.90 -3.68
CA THR A 73 7.45 -2.70 -3.52
C THR A 73 8.01 -2.64 -2.11
N THR A 74 8.62 -3.75 -1.69
CA THR A 74 9.49 -3.80 -0.51
C THR A 74 10.70 -4.67 -0.80
N THR A 75 11.85 -4.33 -0.22
CA THR A 75 13.08 -5.11 -0.37
C THR A 75 13.21 -6.07 0.79
N VAL A 76 13.53 -7.33 0.53
CA VAL A 76 13.77 -8.38 1.52
C VAL A 76 15.26 -8.69 1.65
N THR A 77 15.75 -8.72 2.89
CA THR A 77 17.07 -9.25 3.25
C THR A 77 16.88 -10.63 3.87
N LEU A 78 17.31 -11.68 3.17
CA LEU A 78 16.97 -13.06 3.52
C LEU A 78 17.79 -13.65 4.68
N ASN A 79 19.03 -13.23 4.90
CA ASN A 79 19.90 -13.74 5.99
C ASN A 79 20.00 -15.29 6.06
N GLY A 80 20.05 -15.96 4.90
CA GLY A 80 20.12 -17.41 4.79
C GLY A 80 18.77 -18.14 4.75
N ASN A 81 17.66 -17.42 4.86
CA ASN A 81 16.30 -17.96 4.77
C ASN A 81 15.73 -17.86 3.34
N THR A 82 14.52 -18.37 3.14
CA THR A 82 13.71 -18.22 1.92
C THR A 82 12.29 -17.75 2.26
N LEU A 83 11.72 -16.93 1.38
CA LEU A 83 10.31 -16.54 1.49
C LEU A 83 9.43 -17.75 1.18
N SER A 84 8.58 -18.14 2.12
CA SER A 84 7.66 -19.28 2.01
C SER A 84 6.28 -18.87 1.50
N SER A 85 5.72 -17.78 2.02
CA SER A 85 4.42 -17.26 1.58
C SER A 85 4.21 -15.80 1.99
N ILE A 86 3.28 -15.13 1.31
CA ILE A 86 2.70 -13.86 1.75
C ILE A 86 1.21 -14.11 1.98
N VAL A 87 0.68 -13.71 3.13
CA VAL A 87 -0.74 -13.86 3.48
C VAL A 87 -1.36 -12.52 3.85
N ASN A 88 -2.61 -12.30 3.46
CA ASN A 88 -3.45 -11.22 3.95
C ASN A 88 -4.46 -11.80 4.96
N GLY A 89 -4.22 -11.58 6.24
CA GLY A 89 -4.88 -12.34 7.31
C GLY A 89 -4.57 -13.83 7.18
N VAL A 90 -5.57 -14.63 6.84
CA VAL A 90 -5.44 -16.09 6.63
C VAL A 90 -5.35 -16.49 5.16
N THR A 91 -5.56 -15.55 4.24
CA THR A 91 -5.64 -15.83 2.80
C THR A 91 -4.26 -15.70 2.16
N PRO A 92 -3.70 -16.78 1.59
CA PRO A 92 -2.44 -16.70 0.84
C PRO A 92 -2.61 -15.90 -0.44
N LEU A 93 -1.61 -15.07 -0.75
CA LEU A 93 -1.47 -14.44 -2.05
C LEU A 93 -0.85 -15.43 -3.05
N ILE A 94 -1.22 -15.30 -4.32
CA ILE A 94 -0.75 -16.13 -5.42
C ILE A 94 0.51 -15.53 -6.05
N SER A 95 1.64 -16.24 -5.94
CA SER A 95 2.89 -15.85 -6.59
C SER A 95 2.74 -15.80 -8.12
N GLY A 96 3.26 -14.75 -8.75
CA GLY A 96 3.13 -14.47 -10.19
C GLY A 96 1.84 -13.75 -10.57
N THR A 97 0.85 -13.66 -9.68
CA THR A 97 -0.43 -12.95 -9.92
C THR A 97 -0.60 -11.79 -8.94
N ASP A 98 -0.67 -12.09 -7.65
CA ASP A 98 -0.87 -11.08 -6.60
C ASP A 98 0.44 -10.42 -6.17
N TYR A 99 1.55 -11.17 -6.27
CA TYR A 99 2.88 -10.65 -6.00
C TYR A 99 3.96 -11.37 -6.80
N THR A 100 5.12 -10.75 -6.92
CA THR A 100 6.35 -11.38 -7.44
C THR A 100 7.51 -11.14 -6.48
N LEU A 101 8.51 -12.02 -6.51
CA LEU A 101 9.80 -11.83 -5.87
C LEU A 101 10.89 -11.96 -6.95
N VAL A 102 11.56 -10.86 -7.26
CA VAL A 102 12.67 -10.82 -8.24
C VAL A 102 13.91 -10.28 -7.54
N GLY A 103 14.95 -11.12 -7.47
CA GLY A 103 16.13 -10.82 -6.64
C GLY A 103 15.73 -10.66 -5.18
N SER A 104 15.96 -9.47 -4.62
CA SER A 104 15.55 -9.09 -3.27
C SER A 104 14.29 -8.22 -3.22
N THR A 105 13.59 -8.02 -4.35
CA THR A 105 12.44 -7.11 -4.40
C THR A 105 11.14 -7.89 -4.46
N ILE A 106 10.29 -7.71 -3.46
CA ILE A 106 8.89 -8.15 -3.45
C ILE A 106 8.06 -7.03 -4.07
N THR A 107 7.26 -7.38 -5.07
CA THR A 107 6.31 -6.46 -5.72
C THR A 107 4.90 -6.99 -5.49
N ILE A 108 4.05 -6.21 -4.83
CA ILE A 108 2.61 -6.46 -4.70
C ILE A 108 1.90 -5.80 -5.87
N ASP A 109 1.08 -6.57 -6.59
CA ASP A 109 0.44 -6.11 -7.81
C ASP A 109 -0.68 -5.10 -7.51
N LYS A 110 -0.75 -4.03 -8.32
CA LYS A 110 -1.78 -2.99 -8.19
C LYS A 110 -3.20 -3.52 -8.38
N ALA A 111 -3.42 -4.55 -9.22
CA ALA A 111 -4.74 -5.13 -9.41
C ALA A 111 -5.20 -5.87 -8.15
N TYR A 112 -4.30 -6.58 -7.47
CA TYR A 112 -4.57 -7.17 -6.17
C TYR A 112 -4.94 -6.11 -5.14
N LEU A 113 -4.19 -5.00 -5.08
CA LEU A 113 -4.44 -3.89 -4.15
C LEU A 113 -5.76 -3.17 -4.45
N ALA A 114 -6.10 -2.96 -5.72
CA ALA A 114 -7.35 -2.32 -6.15
C ALA A 114 -8.59 -3.12 -5.73
N ALA A 115 -8.48 -4.44 -5.62
CA ALA A 115 -9.56 -5.32 -5.15
C ALA A 115 -9.78 -5.28 -3.63
N GLN A 116 -8.84 -4.74 -2.85
CA GLN A 116 -8.97 -4.67 -1.40
C GLN A 116 -9.95 -3.57 -0.96
N ALA A 117 -10.52 -3.69 0.23
CA ALA A 117 -11.32 -2.61 0.82
C ALA A 117 -10.44 -1.38 1.16
N ASN A 118 -11.06 -0.20 1.25
CA ASN A 118 -10.35 0.99 1.72
C ASN A 118 -9.98 0.81 3.20
N GLY A 119 -8.76 1.19 3.56
CA GLY A 119 -8.19 1.00 4.89
C GLY A 119 -6.85 0.24 4.87
N PRO A 120 -6.35 -0.19 6.03
CA PRO A 120 -5.09 -0.90 6.12
C PRO A 120 -5.21 -2.34 5.62
N VAL A 121 -4.29 -2.73 4.73
CA VAL A 121 -4.04 -4.10 4.30
C VAL A 121 -2.72 -4.54 4.90
N THR A 122 -2.75 -5.52 5.80
CA THR A 122 -1.56 -6.01 6.51
C THR A 122 -1.15 -7.36 5.95
N LEU A 123 -0.04 -7.37 5.20
CA LEU A 123 0.52 -8.57 4.61
C LEU A 123 1.57 -9.16 5.54
N THR A 124 1.42 -10.44 5.88
CA THR A 124 2.41 -11.20 6.67
C THR A 124 3.27 -12.04 5.74
N LEU A 125 4.57 -11.84 5.82
CA LEU A 125 5.59 -12.56 5.07
C LEU A 125 6.16 -13.66 5.95
N ASN A 126 5.95 -14.90 5.54
CA ASN A 126 6.43 -16.08 6.23
C ASN A 126 7.72 -16.56 5.58
N PHE A 127 8.70 -16.88 6.41
CA PHE A 127 9.99 -17.43 5.99
C PHE A 127 10.11 -18.89 6.43
N ASN A 128 11.02 -19.64 5.82
CA ASN A 128 11.27 -21.04 6.20
C ASN A 128 11.86 -21.17 7.62
N ALA A 129 12.45 -20.11 8.14
CA ALA A 129 13.00 -20.01 9.49
C ALA A 129 13.03 -18.54 9.96
N GLY A 130 13.24 -18.34 11.27
CA GLY A 130 13.21 -17.01 11.88
C GLY A 130 11.78 -16.45 12.04
N ALA A 131 11.69 -15.20 12.45
CA ALA A 131 10.43 -14.49 12.66
C ALA A 131 9.76 -14.05 11.34
N THR A 132 8.44 -13.98 11.35
CA THR A 132 7.62 -13.42 10.27
C THR A 132 7.75 -11.91 10.22
N GLN A 133 7.71 -11.33 9.02
CA GLN A 133 7.73 -9.87 8.82
C GLN A 133 6.39 -9.36 8.31
N THR A 134 6.11 -8.08 8.50
CA THR A 134 4.82 -7.48 8.14
C THR A 134 5.00 -6.24 7.27
N LEU A 135 4.27 -6.19 6.15
CA LEU A 135 4.12 -5.01 5.30
C LEU A 135 2.69 -4.48 5.44
N THR A 136 2.54 -3.24 5.91
CA THR A 136 1.22 -2.59 6.00
C THR A 136 1.04 -1.60 4.86
N ILE A 137 0.00 -1.77 4.07
CA ILE A 137 -0.34 -0.93 2.92
C ILE A 137 -1.64 -0.21 3.23
N THR A 138 -1.64 1.12 3.23
CA THR A 138 -2.88 1.89 3.38
C THR A 138 -3.53 2.07 2.01
N VAL A 139 -4.71 1.50 1.83
CA VAL A 139 -5.49 1.59 0.59
C VAL A 139 -6.53 2.70 0.71
N SER A 140 -6.51 3.65 -0.23
CA SER A 140 -7.48 4.74 -0.36
C SER A 140 -8.08 4.80 -1.76
N ASP A 141 -9.12 5.61 -1.93
CA ASP A 141 -9.72 5.89 -3.23
C ASP A 141 -9.99 7.39 -3.33
N SER A 142 -9.17 8.09 -4.11
CA SER A 142 -9.34 9.52 -4.40
C SER A 142 -10.10 9.77 -5.71
N THR A 143 -10.70 8.76 -6.33
CA THR A 143 -11.44 8.91 -7.59
C THR A 143 -12.55 9.95 -7.43
N PRO A 144 -12.52 11.06 -8.19
CA PRO A 144 -13.54 12.09 -8.09
C PRO A 144 -14.93 11.55 -8.43
N SER A 145 -15.91 11.88 -7.60
CA SER A 145 -17.31 11.56 -7.90
C SER A 145 -17.84 12.48 -8.99
N ASN A 146 -18.69 11.97 -9.89
CA ASN A 146 -19.26 12.78 -10.97
C ASN A 146 -20.11 13.94 -10.42
N SER A 147 -20.01 15.12 -11.03
CA SER A 147 -20.94 16.22 -10.79
C SER A 147 -22.28 15.97 -11.49
N THR A 148 -23.36 16.55 -10.97
CA THR A 148 -24.70 16.47 -11.58
C THR A 148 -25.35 17.84 -11.68
N ILE A 149 -26.32 17.99 -12.58
CA ILE A 149 -27.19 19.16 -12.65
C ILE A 149 -28.65 18.76 -12.55
N SER A 150 -29.49 19.66 -12.03
CA SER A 150 -30.95 19.50 -12.00
C SER A 150 -31.67 20.85 -12.05
N PRO A 151 -32.65 21.04 -12.95
CA PRO A 151 -33.09 20.09 -13.98
C PRO A 151 -32.05 19.94 -15.12
N THR A 152 -32.13 18.84 -15.86
CA THR A 152 -31.29 18.55 -17.04
C THR A 152 -31.92 19.06 -18.35
N THR A 153 -33.16 19.53 -18.30
CA THR A 153 -33.89 20.11 -19.44
C THR A 153 -34.60 21.38 -18.98
N ALA A 154 -34.70 22.35 -19.90
CA ALA A 154 -35.43 23.59 -19.71
C ALA A 154 -35.93 24.09 -21.07
N THR A 155 -36.97 24.91 -21.06
CA THR A 155 -37.52 25.55 -22.26
C THR A 155 -37.28 27.05 -22.21
N PHE A 156 -37.01 27.66 -23.36
CA PHE A 156 -36.90 29.10 -23.50
C PHE A 156 -37.84 29.58 -24.62
N ASP A 157 -38.81 30.41 -24.26
CA ASP A 157 -39.69 31.07 -25.21
C ASP A 157 -39.06 32.40 -25.69
N LYS A 158 -38.96 32.56 -27.01
CA LYS A 158 -38.40 33.75 -27.67
C LYS A 158 -39.40 34.91 -27.79
N ASN A 159 -40.65 34.73 -27.37
CA ASN A 159 -41.66 35.79 -27.41
C ASN A 159 -41.36 36.89 -26.37
N THR A 160 -40.69 37.95 -26.80
CA THR A 160 -40.29 39.07 -25.93
C THR A 160 -41.45 39.91 -25.40
N ALA A 161 -42.64 39.77 -25.98
CA ALA A 161 -43.84 40.48 -25.53
C ALA A 161 -44.56 39.77 -24.36
N ASP A 162 -44.27 38.48 -24.13
CA ASP A 162 -44.87 37.72 -23.04
C ASP A 162 -44.03 37.87 -21.77
N THR A 163 -44.64 38.44 -20.73
CA THR A 163 -43.99 38.69 -19.43
C THR A 163 -44.43 37.68 -18.36
N SER A 164 -45.20 36.67 -18.75
CA SER A 164 -45.64 35.59 -17.86
C SER A 164 -44.45 34.77 -17.37
N ALA A 165 -44.57 34.17 -16.18
CA ALA A 165 -43.49 33.35 -15.61
C ALA A 165 -43.14 32.17 -16.56
N GLY A 166 -41.86 32.03 -16.88
CA GLY A 166 -41.36 31.00 -17.81
C GLY A 166 -41.21 31.46 -19.27
N HIS A 167 -41.66 32.67 -19.62
CA HIS A 167 -41.54 33.23 -20.98
C HIS A 167 -40.48 34.32 -21.03
N TYR A 168 -39.55 34.26 -21.97
CA TYR A 168 -38.47 35.24 -22.15
C TYR A 168 -37.72 35.62 -20.84
N GLN A 169 -37.43 34.61 -20.03
CA GLN A 169 -36.70 34.71 -18.75
C GLN A 169 -35.42 33.87 -18.78
N ASN A 170 -34.52 34.15 -17.83
CA ASN A 170 -33.29 33.37 -17.65
C ASN A 170 -33.60 31.89 -17.42
N VAL A 171 -32.71 31.02 -17.89
CA VAL A 171 -32.79 29.58 -17.65
C VAL A 171 -31.92 29.23 -16.46
N ILE A 172 -32.50 28.51 -15.49
CA ILE A 172 -31.84 28.18 -14.23
C ILE A 172 -31.67 26.66 -14.12
N THR A 173 -30.48 26.22 -13.73
CA THR A 173 -30.23 24.86 -13.25
C THR A 173 -29.39 24.90 -11.97
N THR A 174 -29.47 23.86 -11.16
CA THR A 174 -28.63 23.71 -9.98
C THR A 174 -27.55 22.67 -10.25
N VAL A 175 -26.34 22.89 -9.74
CA VAL A 175 -25.20 21.98 -9.85
C VAL A 175 -24.85 21.39 -8.49
N THR A 176 -24.63 20.08 -8.46
CA THR A 176 -24.01 19.37 -7.34
C THR A 176 -22.60 18.96 -7.76
N LEU A 177 -21.60 19.63 -7.21
CA LEU A 177 -20.21 19.53 -7.70
C LEU A 177 -19.45 18.29 -7.17
N ASN A 178 -19.87 17.65 -6.08
CA ASN A 178 -19.22 16.44 -5.55
C ASN A 178 -17.67 16.53 -5.44
N GLY A 179 -17.15 17.69 -5.04
CA GLY A 179 -15.71 17.96 -4.91
C GLY A 179 -15.02 18.48 -6.17
N ASN A 180 -15.73 18.61 -7.29
CA ASN A 180 -15.21 19.16 -8.54
C ASN A 180 -15.45 20.68 -8.65
N THR A 181 -15.01 21.26 -9.77
CA THR A 181 -15.25 22.65 -10.14
C THR A 181 -15.87 22.74 -11.54
N LEU A 182 -16.85 23.63 -11.74
CA LEU A 182 -17.31 23.99 -13.08
C LEU A 182 -16.24 24.82 -13.78
N SER A 183 -15.66 24.31 -14.87
CA SER A 183 -14.60 24.98 -15.62
C SER A 183 -15.11 25.84 -16.77
N SER A 184 -16.11 25.36 -17.51
CA SER A 184 -16.73 26.10 -18.62
C SER A 184 -18.14 25.61 -18.92
N ILE A 185 -18.91 26.46 -19.60
CA ILE A 185 -20.15 26.09 -20.30
C ILE A 185 -19.91 26.38 -21.77
N VAL A 186 -20.23 25.43 -22.65
CA VAL A 186 -20.05 25.56 -24.10
C VAL A 186 -21.36 25.29 -24.83
N ASN A 187 -21.62 26.06 -25.90
CA ASN A 187 -22.66 25.77 -26.87
C ASN A 187 -21.99 25.27 -28.16
N GLY A 188 -22.05 23.96 -28.40
CA GLY A 188 -21.21 23.30 -29.39
C GLY A 188 -19.73 23.43 -29.00
N VAL A 189 -19.00 24.30 -29.70
CA VAL A 189 -17.58 24.59 -29.44
C VAL A 189 -17.34 26.00 -28.88
N THR A 190 -18.37 26.83 -28.78
CA THR A 190 -18.25 28.23 -28.35
C THR A 190 -18.42 28.32 -26.85
N PRO A 191 -17.41 28.76 -26.08
CA PRO A 191 -17.54 28.98 -24.65
C PRO A 191 -18.46 30.17 -24.35
N LEU A 192 -19.30 30.03 -23.34
CA LEU A 192 -20.05 31.12 -22.75
C LEU A 192 -19.15 31.93 -21.80
N ILE A 193 -19.39 33.23 -21.73
CA ILE A 193 -18.64 34.18 -20.91
C ILE A 193 -19.28 34.29 -19.52
N SER A 194 -18.55 33.90 -18.47
CA SER A 194 -19.01 34.05 -17.08
C SER A 194 -19.20 35.53 -16.72
N GLY A 195 -20.31 35.85 -16.06
CA GLY A 195 -20.72 37.21 -15.73
C GLY A 195 -21.48 37.95 -16.84
N THR A 196 -21.47 37.42 -18.06
CA THR A 196 -22.19 37.99 -19.22
C THR A 196 -23.27 37.02 -19.73
N ASP A 197 -22.88 35.83 -20.18
CA ASP A 197 -23.78 34.84 -20.75
C ASP A 197 -24.39 33.93 -19.67
N TYR A 198 -23.68 33.76 -18.56
CA TYR A 198 -24.17 33.03 -17.40
C TYR A 198 -23.55 33.52 -16.10
N THR A 199 -24.21 33.21 -14.98
CA THR A 199 -23.65 33.36 -13.63
C THR A 199 -23.75 32.05 -12.87
N LEU A 200 -22.79 31.80 -11.97
CA LEU A 200 -22.82 30.73 -10.98
C LEU A 200 -22.77 31.36 -9.59
N VAL A 201 -23.88 31.26 -8.85
CA VAL A 201 -23.99 31.78 -7.48
C VAL A 201 -24.42 30.64 -6.56
N GLY A 202 -23.56 30.29 -5.60
CA GLY A 202 -23.74 29.09 -4.80
C GLY A 202 -23.76 27.85 -5.71
N SER A 203 -24.84 27.07 -5.63
CA SER A 203 -25.09 25.91 -6.50
C SER A 203 -25.95 26.25 -7.72
N THR A 204 -26.30 27.51 -7.96
CA THR A 204 -27.25 27.89 -9.02
C THR A 204 -26.53 28.46 -10.23
N ILE A 205 -26.67 27.79 -11.38
CA ILE A 205 -26.26 28.29 -12.68
C ILE A 205 -27.47 29.00 -13.31
N THR A 206 -27.29 30.26 -13.68
CA THR A 206 -28.28 31.05 -14.42
C THR A 206 -27.69 31.38 -15.79
N ILE A 207 -28.28 30.85 -16.86
CA ILE A 207 -28.00 31.28 -18.24
C ILE A 207 -28.84 32.52 -18.52
N ASP A 208 -28.19 33.60 -18.94
CA ASP A 208 -28.84 34.87 -19.22
C ASP A 208 -29.73 34.74 -20.46
N LYS A 209 -30.95 35.27 -20.38
CA LYS A 209 -31.86 35.33 -21.53
C LYS A 209 -31.33 36.13 -22.71
N ALA A 210 -30.39 37.06 -22.49
CA ALA A 210 -29.74 37.80 -23.56
C ALA A 210 -28.82 36.92 -24.43
N TYR A 211 -28.37 35.77 -23.89
CA TYR A 211 -27.58 34.79 -24.63
C TYR A 211 -28.44 33.82 -25.46
N LEU A 212 -29.68 33.54 -25.04
CA LEU A 212 -30.60 32.50 -25.57
C LEU A 212 -31.49 32.98 -26.74
#